data_AF-A0A453BZ81-F1
#
_entry.id   AF-A0A453BZ81-F1
#
_cell.length_a   1.000
_cell.length_b   1.000
_cell.length_c   1.000
_cell.angle_alpha   90.00
_cell.angle_beta   90.00
_cell.angle_gamma   90.00
#
_symmetry.space_group_name_H-M   'P 1'
#
loop_
_entity.id
_entity.type
_entity.pdbx_description
1 polymer ?
#
loop_
_entity_poly.entity_id
_entity_poly.type
_entity_poly.pdbx_seq_one_letter_code
_entity_poly.pdbx_strand_id
1 'polypeptide(L)'
;MEIPVPGNPVSKTKMSSVLDNCKRLQALVASSDVVFLLTDTWESRWFPTLLCANENKIAITAASGYDSYLVMRHGAGPGHNLSTEDALGHQRLGCCFCNDSTSFVNLVLNETVALPGLTSIASGKAVELFARILHHEEGIHAPGDIAGMDTEHWLGLLPHQMQGSLPECALSTVIGNSSNDCNACSNGVLSEYRREGLDFIMKAINQPTYLKDLTGVSNNVIKLDTCLTLPVSFPVNSGKLSSV
;
A
#
# COMPACT_ATOMS: atom_id res chain seq x y z
N MET A 1 -11.14 9.16 -17.91
CA MET A 1 -9.99 8.27 -18.17
C MET A 1 -10.18 7.10 -17.24
N GLU A 2 -10.19 5.87 -17.78
CA GLU A 2 -10.34 4.66 -16.97
C GLU A 2 -8.95 4.15 -16.59
N ILE A 3 -8.75 3.81 -15.31
CA ILE A 3 -7.48 3.23 -14.85
C ILE A 3 -7.61 1.71 -14.97
N PRO A 4 -6.80 1.05 -15.80
CA PRO A 4 -6.89 -0.39 -15.93
C PRO A 4 -6.40 -1.07 -14.67
N VAL A 5 -7.11 -2.13 -14.29
CA VAL A 5 -6.86 -2.88 -13.07
C VAL A 5 -6.22 -4.23 -13.40
N PRO A 6 -5.27 -4.72 -12.58
CA PRO A 6 -4.64 -6.01 -12.81
C PRO A 6 -5.66 -7.15 -12.73
N GLY A 7 -5.41 -8.22 -13.49
CA GLY A 7 -6.25 -9.43 -13.52
C GLY A 7 -7.65 -9.26 -14.10
N ASN A 8 -7.93 -8.15 -14.81
CA ASN A 8 -9.19 -7.92 -15.53
C ASN A 8 -8.92 -7.85 -17.04
N PRO A 9 -9.00 -8.99 -17.76
CA PRO A 9 -8.62 -9.06 -19.16
C PRO A 9 -9.42 -8.11 -20.06
N VAL A 10 -8.70 -7.46 -20.96
CA VAL A 10 -9.26 -6.47 -21.90
C VAL A 10 -9.51 -7.16 -23.25
N SER A 11 -10.68 -6.91 -23.84
CA SER A 11 -10.97 -7.42 -25.19
C SER A 11 -10.03 -6.79 -26.23
N LYS A 12 -9.73 -7.53 -27.30
CA LYS A 12 -8.88 -7.03 -28.40
C LYS A 12 -9.35 -5.67 -28.97
N THR A 13 -10.67 -5.45 -29.01
CA THR A 13 -11.29 -4.21 -29.48
C THR A 13 -11.05 -3.01 -28.57
N LYS A 14 -10.84 -3.22 -27.26
CA LYS A 14 -10.60 -2.15 -26.27
C LYS A 14 -9.12 -1.91 -26.01
N MET A 15 -8.24 -2.77 -26.51
CA MET A 15 -6.79 -2.76 -26.24
C MET A 15 -6.13 -1.41 -26.51
N SER A 16 -6.40 -0.79 -27.66
CA SER A 16 -5.81 0.51 -28.02
C SER A 16 -6.24 1.61 -27.04
N SER A 17 -7.53 1.65 -26.68
CA SER A 17 -8.08 2.64 -25.74
C SER A 17 -7.48 2.49 -24.35
N VAL A 18 -7.28 1.26 -23.89
CA VAL A 18 -6.61 0.98 -22.60
C VAL A 18 -5.15 1.44 -22.64
N LEU A 19 -4.41 1.17 -23.71
CA LEU A 19 -3.05 1.66 -23.88
C LEU A 19 -2.97 3.19 -23.88
N ASP A 20 -3.93 3.87 -24.52
CA ASP A 20 -3.99 5.33 -24.53
C ASP A 20 -4.29 5.90 -23.14
N ASN A 21 -5.19 5.27 -22.38
CA ASN A 21 -5.40 5.60 -20.98
C ASN A 21 -4.13 5.38 -20.14
N CYS A 22 -3.38 4.30 -20.38
CA CYS A 22 -2.13 4.04 -19.68
C CYS A 22 -1.10 5.15 -19.93
N LYS A 23 -0.87 5.50 -21.20
CA LYS A 23 0.05 6.58 -21.60
C LYS A 23 -0.36 7.91 -21.00
N ARG A 24 -1.66 8.20 -21.00
CA ARG A 24 -2.19 9.43 -20.41
C ARG A 24 -1.93 9.49 -18.91
N LEU A 25 -2.16 8.39 -18.19
CA LEU A 25 -1.87 8.34 -16.75
C LEU A 25 -0.36 8.47 -16.47
N GLN A 26 0.50 7.79 -17.24
CA GLN A 26 1.96 7.96 -17.14
C GLN A 26 2.37 9.43 -17.29
N ALA A 27 1.85 10.11 -18.32
CA ALA A 27 2.15 11.52 -18.56
C ALA A 27 1.70 12.42 -17.39
N LEU A 28 0.49 12.19 -16.87
CA LEU A 28 -0.04 12.95 -15.74
C LEU A 28 0.81 12.76 -14.47
N VAL A 29 1.19 11.53 -14.13
CA VAL A 29 2.04 11.23 -12.97
C VAL A 29 3.42 11.87 -13.15
N ALA A 30 4.04 11.73 -14.33
CA ALA A 30 5.35 12.30 -14.62
C ALA A 30 5.35 13.84 -14.47
N SER A 31 4.29 14.51 -14.94
CA SER A 31 4.14 15.97 -14.88
C SER A 31 3.69 16.52 -13.52
N SER A 32 3.31 15.65 -12.57
CA SER A 32 2.82 16.08 -11.25
C SER A 32 3.92 15.95 -10.19
N ASP A 33 3.87 16.78 -9.15
CA ASP A 33 4.77 16.67 -7.99
C ASP A 33 4.23 15.69 -6.93
N VAL A 34 2.90 15.62 -6.81
CA VAL A 34 2.18 14.78 -5.86
C VAL A 34 0.97 14.12 -6.52
N VAL A 35 0.66 12.89 -6.11
CA VAL A 35 -0.50 12.12 -6.59
C VAL A 35 -1.33 11.65 -5.40
N PHE A 36 -2.61 12.03 -5.38
CA PHE A 36 -3.59 11.53 -4.40
C PHE A 36 -4.37 10.36 -5.01
N LEU A 37 -4.25 9.17 -4.41
CA LEU A 37 -4.88 7.93 -4.85
C LEU A 37 -6.26 7.78 -4.19
N LEU A 38 -7.25 8.45 -4.78
CA LEU A 38 -8.63 8.57 -4.29
C LEU A 38 -9.64 7.72 -5.09
N THR A 39 -9.18 6.64 -5.70
CA THR A 39 -10.05 5.78 -6.51
C THR A 39 -10.99 4.95 -5.65
N ASP A 40 -12.08 4.48 -6.24
CA ASP A 40 -13.11 3.70 -5.57
C ASP A 40 -12.65 2.29 -5.20
N THR A 41 -11.93 1.61 -6.11
CA THR A 41 -11.48 0.23 -5.90
C THR A 41 -10.03 0.15 -5.43
N TRP A 42 -9.69 -0.94 -4.74
CA TRP A 42 -8.31 -1.19 -4.34
C TRP A 42 -7.41 -1.41 -5.55
N GLU A 43 -7.89 -2.19 -6.50
CA GLU A 43 -7.16 -2.62 -7.68
C GLU A 43 -6.81 -1.45 -8.60
N SER A 44 -7.67 -0.43 -8.68
CA SER A 44 -7.40 0.80 -9.46
C SER A 44 -6.29 1.66 -8.89
N ARG A 45 -5.88 1.44 -7.63
CA ARG A 45 -4.70 2.10 -7.04
C ARG A 45 -3.39 1.48 -7.49
N TRP A 46 -3.40 0.27 -8.05
CA TRP A 46 -2.17 -0.48 -8.38
C TRP A 46 -1.29 0.26 -9.36
N PHE A 47 -1.85 0.64 -10.52
CA PHE A 47 -1.05 1.25 -11.58
C PHE A 47 -0.53 2.65 -11.20
N PRO A 48 -1.33 3.57 -10.62
CA PRO A 48 -0.82 4.82 -10.05
C PRO A 48 0.29 4.61 -9.01
N THR A 49 0.16 3.60 -8.14
CA THR A 49 1.17 3.28 -7.12
C THR A 49 2.50 2.88 -7.75
N LEU A 50 2.46 1.98 -8.74
CA LEU A 50 3.64 1.56 -9.50
C LEU A 50 4.34 2.76 -10.14
N LEU A 51 3.57 3.65 -10.80
CA LEU A 51 4.13 4.84 -11.46
C LEU A 51 4.78 5.79 -10.45
N CYS A 52 4.12 6.07 -9.33
CA CYS A 52 4.69 6.97 -8.31
C CYS A 52 5.97 6.38 -7.70
N ALA A 53 6.00 5.08 -7.44
CA ALA A 53 7.19 4.39 -6.95
C ALA A 53 8.32 4.38 -8.00
N ASN A 54 8.00 4.27 -9.29
CA ASN A 54 8.99 4.32 -10.37
C ASN A 54 9.62 5.71 -10.52
N GLU A 55 8.77 6.74 -10.53
CA GLU A 55 9.13 8.14 -10.77
C GLU A 55 9.56 8.88 -9.48
N ASN A 56 9.59 8.19 -8.35
CA ASN A 56 9.88 8.73 -7.02
C ASN A 56 8.99 9.95 -6.65
N LYS A 57 7.69 9.85 -6.91
CA LYS A 57 6.69 10.90 -6.64
C LYS A 57 6.05 10.72 -5.28
N ILE A 58 5.68 11.84 -4.63
CA ILE A 58 4.88 11.79 -3.41
C ILE A 58 3.51 11.20 -3.76
N ALA A 59 3.17 10.08 -3.13
CA ALA A 59 1.87 9.44 -3.28
C ALA A 59 1.15 9.35 -1.95
N ILE A 60 -0.13 9.74 -1.91
CA ILE A 60 -0.97 9.68 -0.73
C ILE A 60 -2.22 8.89 -1.07
N THR A 61 -2.44 7.77 -0.39
CA THR A 61 -3.69 7.02 -0.47
C THR A 61 -4.64 7.53 0.60
N ALA A 62 -5.86 7.84 0.20
CA ALA A 62 -6.99 7.93 1.10
C ALA A 62 -8.06 6.92 0.68
N ALA A 63 -8.59 6.20 1.65
CA ALA A 63 -9.65 5.22 1.45
C ALA A 63 -10.61 5.29 2.64
N SER A 64 -11.89 5.04 2.37
CA SER A 64 -12.95 5.04 3.38
C SER A 64 -13.72 3.75 3.24
N GLY A 65 -13.94 3.08 4.37
CA GLY A 65 -14.90 2.00 4.50
C GLY A 65 -16.23 2.55 4.97
N TYR A 66 -17.05 1.67 5.55
CA TYR A 66 -18.36 2.05 6.09
C TYR A 66 -18.24 3.13 7.18
N ASP A 67 -17.46 2.86 8.22
CA ASP A 67 -17.34 3.67 9.43
C ASP A 67 -15.87 3.97 9.83
N SER A 68 -14.92 3.54 9.00
CA SER A 68 -13.48 3.66 9.20
C SER A 68 -12.77 4.22 7.96
N TYR A 69 -11.55 4.72 8.12
CA TYR A 69 -10.76 5.28 7.02
C TYR A 69 -9.27 5.01 7.17
N LEU A 70 -8.57 4.94 6.02
CA LEU A 70 -7.12 4.89 5.90
C LEU A 70 -6.64 6.14 5.17
N VAL A 71 -5.69 6.85 5.75
CA VAL A 71 -4.87 7.83 5.04
C VAL A 71 -3.41 7.48 5.23
N MET A 72 -2.67 7.31 4.14
CA MET A 72 -1.24 6.98 4.21
C MET A 72 -0.43 7.65 3.12
N ARG A 73 0.82 7.98 3.43
CA ARG A 73 1.82 8.36 2.44
C ARG A 73 2.64 7.15 2.04
N HIS A 74 3.03 7.06 0.78
CA HIS A 74 3.87 5.97 0.30
C HIS A 74 5.34 6.33 0.54
N GLY A 75 6.18 5.33 0.78
CA GLY A 75 7.63 5.55 0.83
C GLY A 75 8.20 5.92 -0.54
N ALA A 76 9.38 6.54 -0.51
CA ALA A 76 10.16 6.84 -1.71
C ALA A 76 10.36 5.60 -2.59
N GLY A 77 10.58 5.78 -3.89
CA GLY A 77 10.94 4.72 -4.83
C GLY A 77 12.33 4.13 -4.51
N PRO A 78 12.66 2.91 -4.99
CA PRO A 78 13.95 2.24 -4.71
C PRO A 78 15.20 2.92 -5.31
N GLY A 79 15.04 4.11 -5.90
CA GLY A 79 16.03 4.71 -6.79
C GLY A 79 16.40 3.80 -7.96
N HIS A 80 17.61 4.01 -8.52
CA HIS A 80 18.18 3.15 -9.56
C HIS A 80 18.80 1.86 -9.00
N ASN A 81 19.26 1.88 -7.74
CA ASN A 81 19.96 0.76 -7.12
C ASN A 81 19.03 -0.36 -6.63
N LEU A 82 17.70 -0.19 -6.76
CA LEU A 82 16.70 -1.21 -6.42
C LEU A 82 16.92 -1.77 -5.00
N SER A 83 16.94 -0.88 -4.01
CA SER A 83 17.10 -1.22 -2.60
C SER A 83 15.79 -1.10 -1.80
N THR A 84 15.66 -1.92 -0.75
CA THR A 84 14.64 -1.72 0.29
C THR A 84 14.97 -0.56 1.21
N GLU A 85 16.23 -0.13 1.19
CA GLU A 85 16.69 1.11 1.82
C GLU A 85 16.57 2.27 0.84
N ASP A 86 16.37 3.47 1.37
CA ASP A 86 16.36 4.70 0.57
C ASP A 86 17.77 5.25 0.37
N ALA A 87 17.87 6.43 -0.25
CA ALA A 87 19.14 7.10 -0.50
C ALA A 87 19.90 7.49 0.78
N LEU A 88 19.24 7.49 1.94
CA LEU A 88 19.81 7.80 3.25
C LEU A 88 20.18 6.52 4.03
N GLY A 89 19.93 5.33 3.47
CA GLY A 89 20.17 4.05 4.13
C GLY A 89 19.05 3.67 5.12
N HIS A 90 17.92 4.37 5.10
CA HIS A 90 16.76 4.05 5.93
C HIS A 90 15.87 3.02 5.26
N GLN A 91 15.27 2.13 6.04
CA GLN A 91 14.23 1.23 5.52
C GLN A 91 13.07 2.06 4.95
N ARG A 92 12.77 1.86 3.66
CA ARG A 92 11.70 2.60 2.97
C ARG A 92 10.35 2.23 3.54
N LEU A 93 9.49 3.23 3.72
CA LEU A 93 8.08 3.02 4.04
C LEU A 93 7.38 2.24 2.91
N GLY A 94 6.37 1.46 3.30
CA GLY A 94 5.56 0.68 2.37
C GLY A 94 4.66 1.55 1.49
N CYS A 95 4.20 0.98 0.39
CA CYS A 95 3.02 1.48 -0.31
C CYS A 95 1.76 0.80 0.22
N CYS A 96 0.60 1.21 -0.28
CA CYS A 96 -0.68 0.62 0.15
C CYS A 96 -0.76 -0.89 -0.15
N PHE A 97 -0.02 -1.43 -1.13
CA PHE A 97 0.02 -2.86 -1.45
C PHE A 97 1.05 -3.67 -0.63
N CYS A 98 1.74 -3.09 0.35
CA CYS A 98 2.61 -3.84 1.25
C CYS A 98 1.78 -4.58 2.33
N ASN A 99 2.25 -5.78 2.73
CA ASN A 99 1.51 -6.78 3.50
C ASN A 99 0.77 -6.25 4.75
N ASP A 100 1.32 -5.26 5.46
CA ASP A 100 0.73 -4.73 6.70
C ASP A 100 -0.56 -3.92 6.48
N SER A 101 -0.83 -3.46 5.26
CA SER A 101 -2.05 -2.68 4.97
C SER A 101 -3.24 -3.59 4.64
N THR A 102 -3.02 -4.86 4.32
CA THR A 102 -4.05 -5.75 3.76
C THR A 102 -5.18 -6.10 4.75
N SER A 103 -4.87 -6.16 6.05
CA SER A 103 -5.87 -6.44 7.10
C SER A 103 -6.89 -5.31 7.25
N PHE A 104 -6.42 -4.05 7.27
CA PHE A 104 -7.28 -2.87 7.34
C PHE A 104 -7.99 -2.61 5.99
N VAL A 105 -7.34 -2.90 4.87
CA VAL A 105 -7.94 -2.77 3.54
C VAL A 105 -9.15 -3.70 3.37
N ASN A 106 -9.09 -4.93 3.89
CA ASN A 106 -10.23 -5.85 3.86
C ASN A 106 -11.44 -5.34 4.67
N LEU A 107 -11.21 -4.53 5.72
CA LEU A 107 -12.26 -3.86 6.49
C LEU A 107 -12.83 -2.65 5.72
N VAL A 108 -11.99 -1.94 4.98
CA VAL A 108 -12.34 -0.74 4.20
C VAL A 108 -13.08 -1.08 2.90
N LEU A 109 -12.82 -2.23 2.28
CA LEU A 109 -13.28 -2.52 0.91
C LEU A 109 -14.68 -3.16 0.81
N ASN A 110 -15.27 -3.63 1.91
CA ASN A 110 -16.46 -4.48 1.84
C ASN A 110 -17.80 -3.73 1.74
N GLU A 111 -17.84 -2.40 1.89
CA GLU A 111 -19.11 -1.67 1.93
C GLU A 111 -19.08 -0.37 1.12
N THR A 112 -20.04 -0.22 0.21
CA THR A 112 -20.16 0.89 -0.74
C THR A 112 -20.75 2.18 -0.15
N VAL A 113 -21.10 2.17 1.13
CA VAL A 113 -21.74 3.31 1.80
C VAL A 113 -20.86 3.80 2.94
N ALA A 114 -19.97 4.74 2.66
CA ALA A 114 -19.24 5.43 3.72
C ALA A 114 -20.16 6.42 4.45
N LEU A 115 -20.04 6.51 5.77
CA LEU A 115 -20.68 7.58 6.54
C LEU A 115 -20.22 8.95 5.99
N PRO A 116 -21.14 9.91 5.73
CA PRO A 116 -20.80 11.17 5.04
C PRO A 116 -19.66 11.97 5.68
N GLY A 117 -19.53 11.91 7.01
CA GLY A 117 -18.46 12.58 7.76
C GLY A 117 -17.06 12.04 7.47
N LEU A 118 -16.92 10.76 7.09
CA LEU A 118 -15.62 10.12 6.85
C LEU A 118 -14.86 10.77 5.70
N THR A 119 -15.56 11.08 4.61
CA THR A 119 -14.93 11.67 3.43
C THR A 119 -14.25 12.99 3.77
N SER A 120 -14.89 13.81 4.61
CA SER A 120 -14.33 15.08 5.07
C SER A 120 -13.11 14.87 5.97
N ILE A 121 -13.18 13.90 6.88
CA ILE A 121 -12.07 13.56 7.78
C ILE A 121 -10.88 13.03 6.99
N ALA A 122 -11.08 12.02 6.14
CA ALA A 122 -10.03 11.41 5.35
C ALA A 122 -9.38 12.43 4.39
N SER A 123 -10.18 13.27 3.73
CA SER A 123 -9.67 14.32 2.84
C SER A 123 -8.83 15.36 3.58
N GLY A 124 -9.32 15.83 4.73
CA GLY A 124 -8.55 16.77 5.58
C GLY A 124 -7.23 16.16 6.06
N LYS A 125 -7.27 14.91 6.55
CA LYS A 125 -6.05 14.18 6.97
C LYS A 125 -5.06 13.97 5.82
N ALA A 126 -5.53 13.71 4.60
CA ALA A 126 -4.65 13.54 3.44
C ALA A 126 -3.92 14.83 3.07
N VAL A 127 -4.61 15.97 3.08
CA VAL A 127 -4.00 17.28 2.79
C VAL A 127 -3.05 17.72 3.90
N GLU A 128 -3.41 17.52 5.17
CA GLU A 128 -2.51 17.79 6.30
C GLU A 128 -1.26 16.90 6.26
N LEU A 129 -1.40 15.63 5.91
CA LEU A 129 -0.26 14.73 5.74
C LEU A 129 0.68 15.24 4.63
N PHE A 130 0.13 15.71 3.51
CA PHE A 130 0.92 16.32 2.44
C PHE A 130 1.67 17.56 2.93
N ALA A 131 0.98 18.48 3.62
CA ALA A 131 1.60 19.69 4.14
C ALA A 131 2.77 19.35 5.08
N ARG A 132 2.63 18.33 5.93
CA ARG A 132 3.72 17.85 6.81
C ARG A 132 4.90 17.29 6.05
N ILE A 133 4.68 16.52 4.98
CA ILE A 133 5.77 16.04 4.11
C ILE A 133 6.57 17.22 3.54
N LEU A 134 5.89 18.26 3.06
CA LEU A 134 6.55 19.43 2.47
C LEU A 134 7.39 20.24 3.46
N HIS A 135 7.07 20.20 4.76
CA HIS A 135 7.80 20.92 5.80
C HIS A 135 8.89 20.07 6.46
N HIS A 136 8.94 18.76 6.18
CA HIS A 136 9.98 17.89 6.71
C HIS A 136 11.22 17.96 5.82
N GLU A 137 12.41 18.10 6.42
CA GLU A 137 13.68 18.28 5.69
C GLU A 137 13.96 17.13 4.70
N GLU A 138 13.63 15.90 5.11
CA GLU A 138 13.79 14.70 4.27
C GLU A 138 12.62 14.45 3.28
N GLY A 139 11.54 15.23 3.34
CA GLY A 139 10.41 15.11 2.41
C GLY A 139 9.85 13.69 2.27
N ILE A 140 9.88 13.13 1.04
CA ILE A 140 9.41 11.76 0.74
C ILE A 140 10.22 10.66 1.45
N HIS A 141 11.45 10.97 1.85
CA HIS A 141 12.35 10.04 2.55
C HIS A 141 12.14 10.04 4.07
N ALA A 142 11.35 10.99 4.59
CA ALA A 142 11.13 11.12 6.03
C ALA A 142 10.60 9.81 6.66
N PRO A 143 11.14 9.40 7.83
CA PRO A 143 10.64 8.24 8.56
C PRO A 143 9.21 8.47 9.04
N GLY A 144 8.48 7.38 9.30
CA GLY A 144 7.13 7.47 9.84
C GLY A 144 7.14 7.67 11.34
N ASP A 145 6.42 8.67 11.84
CA ASP A 145 6.22 8.84 13.28
C ASP A 145 5.05 7.99 13.80
N ILE A 146 5.12 7.57 15.06
CA ILE A 146 4.01 6.98 15.81
C ILE A 146 3.56 7.88 16.95
N ALA A 147 2.31 7.73 17.36
CA ALA A 147 1.76 8.43 18.52
C ALA A 147 2.63 8.20 19.77
N GLY A 148 2.96 9.29 20.46
CA GLY A 148 3.79 9.27 21.67
C GLY A 148 5.30 9.46 21.42
N MET A 149 5.74 9.62 20.16
CA MET A 149 7.10 10.09 19.89
C MET A 149 7.21 11.60 20.16
N ASP A 150 8.28 11.99 20.85
CA ASP A 150 8.68 13.39 20.95
C ASP A 150 9.39 13.77 19.65
N THR A 151 8.77 14.67 18.89
CA THR A 151 9.32 15.17 17.62
C THR A 151 9.41 16.68 17.68
N GLU A 152 10.50 17.25 17.14
CA GLU A 152 10.67 18.71 17.04
C GLU A 152 10.05 19.28 15.75
N HIS A 153 9.26 18.47 15.02
CA HIS A 153 8.62 18.89 13.79
C HIS A 153 7.58 19.99 14.05
N TRP A 154 7.73 21.12 13.35
CA TRP A 154 6.86 22.31 13.52
C TRP A 154 5.36 22.02 13.37
N LEU A 155 4.99 21.09 12.48
CA LEU A 155 3.60 20.70 12.23
C LEU A 155 3.16 19.44 13.00
N GLY A 156 3.96 19.01 13.97
CA GLY A 156 3.79 17.78 14.73
C GLY A 156 4.16 16.52 13.93
N LEU A 157 3.68 15.37 14.41
CA LEU A 157 4.00 14.04 13.88
C LEU A 157 3.77 13.91 12.36
N LEU A 158 4.71 13.29 11.65
CA LEU A 158 4.62 12.86 10.26
C LEU A 158 4.40 11.33 10.17
N PRO A 159 3.17 10.84 10.41
CA PRO A 159 2.91 9.41 10.40
C PRO A 159 3.06 8.80 9.00
N HIS A 160 3.31 7.50 8.95
CA HIS A 160 3.20 6.73 7.70
C HIS A 160 1.72 6.48 7.37
N GLN A 161 1.00 5.77 8.25
CA GLN A 161 -0.42 5.47 8.09
C GLN A 161 -1.24 6.03 9.25
N MET A 162 -2.41 6.54 8.95
CA MET A 162 -3.46 6.97 9.89
C MET A 162 -4.70 6.11 9.64
N GLN A 163 -5.07 5.30 10.62
CA GLN A 163 -6.25 4.43 10.59
C GLN A 163 -7.25 4.94 11.62
N GLY A 164 -8.41 5.41 11.18
CA GLY A 164 -9.44 5.98 12.05
C GLY A 164 -10.73 5.18 12.05
N SER A 165 -11.40 5.14 13.20
CA SER A 165 -12.69 4.49 13.43
C SER A 165 -13.65 5.49 14.07
N LEU A 166 -14.79 5.74 13.43
CA LEU A 166 -15.84 6.60 14.02
C LEU A 166 -16.54 5.93 15.21
N PRO A 167 -16.93 4.64 15.17
CA PRO A 167 -17.61 4.00 16.30
C PRO A 167 -16.75 3.99 17.56
N GLU A 168 -15.45 3.74 17.40
CA GLU A 168 -14.50 3.72 18.51
C GLU A 168 -14.00 5.12 18.89
N CYS A 169 -14.32 6.14 18.09
CA CYS A 169 -13.76 7.49 18.21
C CYS A 169 -12.22 7.47 18.33
N ALA A 170 -11.58 6.59 17.58
CA ALA A 170 -10.16 6.27 17.72
C ALA A 170 -9.38 6.60 16.43
N LEU A 171 -8.10 6.95 16.61
CA LEU A 171 -7.11 7.12 15.55
C LEU A 171 -5.83 6.42 15.96
N SER A 172 -5.36 5.49 15.13
CA SER A 172 -4.07 4.83 15.30
C SER A 172 -3.10 5.21 14.19
N THR A 173 -1.81 5.22 14.54
CA THR A 173 -0.71 5.42 13.58
C THR A 173 0.06 4.12 13.43
N VAL A 174 0.29 3.70 12.18
CA VAL A 174 0.98 2.44 11.87
C VAL A 174 2.12 2.71 10.91
N ILE A 175 3.25 2.03 11.11
CA ILE A 175 4.38 2.03 10.18
C ILE A 175 4.43 0.64 9.53
N GLY A 176 4.14 0.58 8.23
CA GLY A 176 4.49 -0.56 7.38
C GLY A 176 5.76 -0.28 6.56
N ASN A 177 6.60 -1.29 6.38
CA ASN A 177 7.81 -1.17 5.56
C ASN A 177 7.59 -1.67 4.13
N SER A 178 8.41 -1.18 3.21
CA SER A 178 8.46 -1.71 1.85
C SER A 178 8.89 -3.18 1.88
N SER A 179 8.28 -3.99 1.03
CA SER A 179 8.54 -5.43 0.94
C SER A 179 9.02 -5.82 -0.44
N ASN A 180 9.97 -6.75 -0.50
CA ASN A 180 10.43 -7.38 -1.74
C ASN A 180 9.33 -8.21 -2.41
N ASP A 181 8.30 -8.61 -1.66
CA ASP A 181 7.18 -9.42 -2.18
C ASP A 181 5.99 -8.54 -2.63
N CYS A 182 6.09 -7.21 -2.49
CA CYS A 182 5.01 -6.30 -2.86
C CYS A 182 4.76 -6.31 -4.36
N ASN A 183 3.49 -6.47 -4.77
CA ASN A 183 3.09 -6.51 -6.18
C ASN A 183 3.09 -5.15 -6.89
N ALA A 184 3.42 -4.05 -6.19
CA ALA A 184 3.42 -2.69 -6.75
C ALA A 184 4.77 -1.99 -6.61
N CYS A 185 5.38 -1.96 -5.41
CA CYS A 185 6.59 -1.17 -5.16
C CYS A 185 7.87 -2.00 -4.93
N SER A 186 7.82 -3.32 -5.11
CA SER A 186 9.01 -4.16 -4.96
C SER A 186 10.03 -3.90 -6.08
N ASN A 187 11.28 -4.25 -5.78
CA ASN A 187 12.38 -4.14 -6.73
C ASN A 187 12.15 -5.00 -7.99
N GLY A 188 11.61 -6.21 -7.82
CA GLY A 188 11.30 -7.10 -8.95
C GLY A 188 10.24 -6.50 -9.88
N VAL A 189 9.14 -5.98 -9.31
CA VAL A 189 8.06 -5.34 -10.07
C VAL A 189 8.55 -4.11 -10.81
N LEU A 190 9.29 -3.23 -10.13
CA LEU A 190 9.80 -2.00 -10.74
C LEU A 190 10.87 -2.27 -11.81
N SER A 191 11.71 -3.29 -11.62
CA SER A 191 12.68 -3.73 -12.63
C SER A 191 11.98 -4.20 -13.91
N GLU A 192 10.96 -5.05 -13.77
CA GLU A 192 10.19 -5.55 -14.91
C GLU A 192 9.44 -4.44 -15.63
N TYR A 193 8.84 -3.52 -14.89
CA TYR A 193 8.20 -2.34 -15.49
C TYR A 193 9.19 -1.46 -16.24
N ARG A 194 10.36 -1.18 -15.68
CA ARG A 194 11.41 -0.40 -16.36
C ARG A 194 11.93 -1.10 -17.62
N ARG A 195 11.95 -2.43 -17.63
CA ARG A 195 12.44 -3.26 -18.74
C ARG A 195 11.43 -3.37 -19.88
N GLU A 196 10.15 -3.57 -19.59
CA GLU A 196 9.11 -3.87 -20.60
C GLU A 196 8.09 -2.74 -20.80
N GLY A 197 8.05 -1.74 -19.92
CA GLY A 197 7.13 -0.62 -19.98
C GLY A 197 5.67 -1.06 -20.02
N LEU A 198 4.94 -0.63 -21.05
CA LEU A 198 3.52 -0.93 -21.20
C LEU A 198 3.23 -2.40 -21.48
N ASP A 199 4.18 -3.17 -22.01
CA ASP A 199 3.97 -4.60 -22.21
C ASP A 199 3.83 -5.35 -20.87
N PHE A 200 4.61 -4.96 -19.86
CA PHE A 200 4.45 -5.45 -18.49
C PHE A 200 3.06 -5.10 -17.93
N ILE A 201 2.60 -3.86 -18.15
CA ILE A 201 1.27 -3.41 -17.72
C ILE A 201 0.19 -4.26 -18.38
N MET A 202 0.31 -4.52 -19.69
CA MET A 202 -0.66 -5.36 -20.40
C MET A 202 -0.63 -6.82 -19.95
N LYS A 203 0.53 -7.38 -19.58
CA LYS A 203 0.60 -8.71 -18.96
C LYS A 203 -0.12 -8.72 -17.61
N ALA A 204 0.15 -7.74 -16.75
CA ALA A 204 -0.50 -7.64 -15.43
C ALA A 204 -2.02 -7.50 -15.51
N ILE A 205 -2.54 -6.75 -16.49
CA ILE A 205 -3.99 -6.60 -16.72
C ILE A 205 -4.60 -7.92 -17.22
N ASN A 206 -3.99 -8.57 -18.20
CA ASN A 206 -4.60 -9.70 -18.89
C ASN A 206 -4.35 -11.07 -18.22
N GLN A 207 -3.39 -11.17 -17.30
CA GLN A 207 -2.99 -12.42 -16.66
C GLN A 207 -3.15 -12.30 -15.13
N PRO A 208 -4.22 -12.86 -14.53
CA PRO A 208 -4.53 -12.71 -13.11
C PRO A 208 -3.44 -13.15 -12.12
N THR A 209 -2.61 -14.13 -12.49
CA THR A 209 -1.55 -14.66 -11.60
C THR A 209 -0.20 -13.97 -11.80
N TYR A 210 -0.02 -13.20 -12.88
CA TYR A 210 1.30 -12.72 -13.32
C TYR A 210 2.07 -11.96 -12.23
N LEU A 211 1.40 -11.04 -11.53
CA LEU A 211 2.03 -10.28 -10.45
C LEU A 211 2.38 -11.15 -9.23
N LYS A 212 1.55 -12.16 -8.90
CA LYS A 212 1.81 -13.08 -7.79
C LYS A 212 2.97 -14.02 -8.08
N ASP A 213 3.06 -14.45 -9.34
CA ASP A 213 4.13 -15.32 -9.82
C ASP A 213 5.46 -14.56 -9.87
N LEU A 214 5.42 -13.28 -10.29
CA LEU A 214 6.59 -12.40 -10.32
C LEU A 214 7.16 -12.12 -8.93
N THR A 215 6.32 -11.87 -7.93
CA THR A 215 6.78 -11.55 -6.57
C THR A 215 7.02 -12.77 -5.70
N GLY A 216 6.91 -13.99 -6.24
CA GLY A 216 7.18 -15.23 -5.51
C GLY A 216 6.15 -15.57 -4.42
N VAL A 217 5.05 -14.81 -4.31
CA VAL A 217 3.99 -15.05 -3.31
C VAL A 217 3.33 -16.43 -3.53
N SER A 218 3.25 -16.90 -4.77
CA SER A 218 2.75 -18.25 -5.10
C SER A 218 3.56 -19.39 -4.45
N ASN A 219 4.86 -19.20 -4.17
CA ASN A 219 5.72 -20.22 -3.54
C ASN A 219 5.62 -20.24 -2.01
N ASN A 220 5.14 -19.17 -1.37
CA ASN A 220 5.06 -19.07 0.09
C ASN A 220 3.74 -19.66 0.64
N VAL A 221 2.66 -19.66 -0.14
CA VAL A 221 1.39 -20.31 0.26
C VAL A 221 1.56 -21.83 0.39
N ILE A 222 2.34 -22.46 -0.49
CA ILE A 222 2.63 -23.91 -0.44
C ILE A 222 3.44 -24.28 0.83
N LYS A 223 4.25 -23.36 1.37
CA LYS A 223 5.03 -23.61 2.61
C LYS A 223 4.18 -23.55 3.88
N LEU A 224 3.08 -22.80 3.89
CA LEU A 224 2.23 -22.70 5.09
C LEU A 224 1.34 -23.94 5.28
N ASP A 225 0.91 -24.58 4.18
CA ASP A 225 0.10 -25.81 4.24
C ASP A 225 0.92 -27.08 4.58
N THR A 226 2.26 -27.01 4.53
CA THR A 226 3.12 -28.16 4.85
C THR A 226 3.59 -28.17 6.31
N CYS A 227 3.16 -27.23 7.16
CA CYS A 227 3.67 -27.10 8.53
C CYS A 227 2.56 -27.09 9.60
N LEU A 228 1.56 -27.97 9.49
CA LEU A 228 0.64 -28.30 10.59
C LEU A 228 0.29 -29.80 10.61
N THR A 229 1.29 -30.64 10.87
CA THR A 229 1.05 -31.96 11.47
C THR A 229 2.06 -32.19 12.59
N LEU A 230 1.78 -31.62 13.76
CA LEU A 230 2.37 -32.10 15.02
C LEU A 230 1.34 -32.94 15.78
N PRO A 231 1.76 -34.07 16.37
CA PRO A 231 0.88 -35.10 16.88
C PRO A 231 0.27 -34.74 18.24
N VAL A 232 -0.99 -35.13 18.42
CA VAL A 232 -1.72 -35.10 19.69
C VAL A 232 -0.97 -35.93 20.73
N SER A 233 -0.55 -35.30 21.83
CA SER A 233 -0.27 -35.99 23.10
C SER A 233 -0.34 -35.02 24.28
N PHE A 234 -1.46 -35.08 25.00
CA PHE A 234 -1.59 -34.51 26.35
C PHE A 234 -1.44 -35.64 27.38
N PRO A 235 -0.56 -35.52 28.39
CA PRO A 235 -0.74 -36.24 29.64
C PRO A 235 -1.48 -35.32 30.63
N VAL A 236 -2.68 -35.74 31.02
CA VAL A 236 -3.43 -35.16 32.14
C VAL A 236 -2.72 -35.55 33.43
N ASN A 237 -2.20 -34.56 34.17
CA ASN A 237 -1.65 -34.77 35.51
C ASN A 237 -2.67 -34.28 36.55
N SER A 238 -3.40 -35.22 37.14
CA SER A 238 -4.31 -34.97 38.26
C SER A 238 -3.53 -34.95 39.58
N GLY A 239 -3.30 -33.75 40.12
CA GLY A 239 -2.59 -33.54 41.39
C GLY A 239 -3.29 -32.55 42.31
N LYS A 240 -4.21 -33.08 43.13
CA LYS A 240 -4.70 -32.63 44.45
C LYS A 240 -4.44 -31.16 44.88
N LEU A 241 -5.54 -30.40 45.01
CA LEU A 241 -5.63 -29.30 45.97
C LEU A 241 -5.65 -29.87 47.41
N SER A 242 -4.76 -29.39 48.27
CA SER A 242 -4.90 -29.44 49.72
C SER A 242 -4.73 -28.03 50.29
N SER A 243 -5.76 -27.60 51.03
CA SER A 243 -5.83 -26.52 52.04
C SER A 243 -4.53 -25.86 52.49
N VAL A 244 -4.48 -24.53 52.46
CA VAL A 244 -4.61 -23.61 53.63
C VAL A 244 -5.18 -22.29 53.11
#